data_AF-Q8SZI1-F1
#
_entry.id   AF-Q8SZI1-F1
#
_cell.length_a   1.000
_cell.length_b   1.000
_cell.length_c   1.000
_cell.angle_alpha   90.00
_cell.angle_beta   90.00
_cell.angle_gamma   90.00
#
_symmetry.space_group_name_H-M   'P 1'
#
loop_
_entity.id
_entity.type
_entity.pdbx_description
1 polymer ?
#
loop_
_entity_poly.entity_id
_entity_poly.type
_entity_poly.pdbx_seq_one_letter_code
_entity_poly.pdbx_strand_id
1 'polypeptide(L)'
;MTTHPLSDNVVKCRLVKKIQDSVLSKWVNDPQRMDKRMLALIFLAHASDVIENAFAPLNDDDYEVAMKRVRELLDLDFEAESAKPNANEILWAVFMAFTK
;
A
#
# COMPACT_ATOMS: atom_id res chain seq x y z
N MET A 1 12.59 -2.14 -32.57
CA MET A 1 12.34 -1.91 -31.14
C MET A 1 10.89 -1.45 -31.02
N THR A 2 10.02 -2.28 -30.45
CA THR A 2 8.60 -1.92 -30.23
C THR A 2 8.50 -1.30 -28.84
N THR A 3 7.93 -0.10 -28.71
CA THR A 3 7.71 0.57 -27.43
C THR A 3 6.23 0.58 -27.08
N HIS A 4 5.91 0.66 -25.79
CA HIS A 4 4.54 0.73 -25.27
C HIS A 4 4.39 1.99 -24.41
N PRO A 5 4.24 3.18 -25.03
CA PRO A 5 4.04 4.41 -24.28
C PRO A 5 2.69 4.39 -23.55
N LEU A 6 2.62 5.07 -22.41
CA LEU A 6 1.38 5.21 -21.65
C LEU A 6 0.37 6.02 -22.45
N SER A 7 -0.73 5.39 -22.86
CA SER A 7 -1.81 6.04 -23.61
C SER A 7 -2.80 6.76 -22.70
N ASP A 8 -3.14 6.16 -21.55
CA ASP A 8 -4.10 6.71 -20.59
C ASP A 8 -3.41 7.14 -19.30
N ASN A 9 -3.04 8.42 -19.26
CA ASN A 9 -2.46 9.02 -18.07
C ASN A 9 -3.49 9.23 -16.95
N VAL A 10 -4.80 9.31 -17.26
CA VAL A 10 -5.86 9.54 -16.27
C VAL A 10 -5.97 8.33 -15.35
N VAL A 11 -5.88 7.11 -15.89
CA VAL A 11 -5.90 5.88 -15.09
C VAL A 11 -4.71 5.81 -14.14
N LYS A 12 -3.51 6.16 -14.61
CA LYS A 12 -2.30 6.21 -13.76
C LYS A 12 -2.47 7.22 -12.63
N CYS A 13 -2.88 8.45 -12.93
CA CYS A 13 -3.12 9.48 -11.92
C CYS A 13 -4.18 9.06 -10.89
N ARG A 14 -5.26 8.40 -11.34
CA ARG A 14 -6.31 7.89 -10.46
C ARG A 14 -5.78 6.81 -9.51
N LEU A 15 -4.92 5.90 -10.01
CA LEU A 15 -4.29 4.88 -9.19
C LEU A 15 -3.39 5.50 -8.11
N VAL A 16 -2.51 6.41 -8.50
CA VAL A 16 -1.60 7.12 -7.56
C VAL A 16 -2.42 7.84 -6.49
N LYS A 17 -3.43 8.60 -6.89
CA LYS A 17 -4.30 9.29 -5.94
C LYS A 17 -5.03 8.34 -5.00
N LYS A 18 -5.45 7.16 -5.48
CA LYS A 18 -6.12 6.15 -4.64
C LYS A 18 -5.18 5.61 -3.56
N ILE A 19 -3.91 5.38 -3.88
CA ILE A 19 -2.88 4.95 -2.91
C ILE A 19 -2.66 6.05 -1.87
N GLN A 20 -2.46 7.29 -2.31
CA GLN A 20 -2.26 8.45 -1.44
C GLN A 20 -3.45 8.63 -0.48
N ASP A 21 -4.67 8.64 -1.00
CA ASP A 21 -5.89 8.78 -0.18
C ASP A 21 -5.99 7.67 0.87
N SER A 22 -5.57 6.44 0.55
CA SER A 22 -5.64 5.30 1.48
C SER A 22 -4.68 5.40 2.66
N VAL A 23 -3.53 6.07 2.50
CA VAL A 23 -2.58 6.32 3.59
C VAL A 23 -2.71 7.71 4.21
N LEU A 24 -3.55 8.58 3.66
CA LEU A 24 -3.80 9.94 4.15
C LEU A 24 -5.25 10.09 4.63
N SER A 25 -6.14 10.56 3.75
CA SER A 25 -7.50 11.01 4.05
C SER A 25 -8.45 9.88 4.47
N LYS A 26 -8.21 8.66 3.99
CA LYS A 26 -9.02 7.45 4.25
C LYS A 26 -8.29 6.43 5.12
N TRP A 27 -7.25 6.87 5.81
CA TRP A 27 -6.51 6.01 6.71
C TRP A 27 -7.41 5.45 7.80
N VAL A 28 -7.26 4.16 8.06
CA VAL A 28 -7.95 3.44 9.12
C VAL A 28 -6.88 2.77 9.97
N ASN A 29 -6.92 2.97 11.29
CA ASN A 29 -5.94 2.38 12.20
C ASN A 29 -6.03 0.85 12.30
N ASP A 30 -7.10 0.26 11.77
CA ASP A 30 -7.29 -1.19 11.69
C ASP A 30 -7.09 -1.66 10.24
N PRO A 31 -5.98 -2.36 9.93
CA PRO A 31 -5.66 -2.86 8.59
C PRO A 31 -6.74 -3.77 8.02
N GLN A 32 -7.49 -4.49 8.88
CA GLN A 32 -8.53 -5.42 8.43
C GLN A 32 -9.76 -4.70 7.87
N ARG A 33 -9.96 -3.44 8.24
CA ARG A 33 -11.05 -2.59 7.74
C ARG A 33 -10.70 -1.91 6.42
N MET A 34 -9.44 -1.93 6.00
CA MET A 34 -9.03 -1.44 4.69
C MET A 34 -9.48 -2.39 3.59
N ASP A 35 -9.67 -1.86 2.37
CA ASP A 35 -9.91 -2.69 1.19
C ASP A 35 -8.72 -3.64 0.98
N LYS A 36 -8.96 -4.94 1.04
CA LYS A 36 -7.91 -5.99 0.97
C LYS A 36 -7.03 -5.83 -0.28
N ARG A 37 -7.62 -5.38 -1.39
CA ARG A 37 -6.89 -5.14 -2.64
C ARG A 37 -5.95 -3.94 -2.54
N MET A 38 -6.37 -2.89 -1.85
CA MET A 38 -5.54 -1.71 -1.63
C MET A 38 -4.43 -2.00 -0.61
N LEU A 39 -4.74 -2.72 0.45
CA LEU A 39 -3.74 -3.17 1.41
C LEU A 39 -2.64 -3.98 0.71
N ALA A 40 -3.02 -4.98 -0.09
CA ALA A 40 -2.05 -5.77 -0.87
C ALA A 40 -1.24 -4.93 -1.85
N LEU A 41 -1.85 -3.94 -2.49
CA LEU A 41 -1.15 -3.04 -3.39
C LEU A 41 -0.07 -2.23 -2.66
N ILE A 42 -0.36 -1.72 -1.45
CA ILE A 42 0.61 -0.96 -0.64
C ILE A 42 1.80 -1.85 -0.26
N PHE A 43 1.55 -3.04 0.27
CA PHE A 43 2.61 -3.97 0.67
C PHE A 43 3.50 -4.38 -0.51
N LEU A 44 2.89 -4.79 -1.63
CA LEU A 44 3.65 -5.23 -2.80
C LEU A 44 4.38 -4.07 -3.50
N ALA A 45 3.78 -2.88 -3.53
CA ALA A 45 4.43 -1.68 -4.07
C ALA A 45 5.64 -1.28 -3.22
N HIS A 46 5.56 -1.45 -1.90
CA HIS A 46 6.70 -1.25 -1.01
C HIS A 46 7.78 -2.31 -1.24
N ALA A 47 7.43 -3.60 -1.24
CA ALA A 47 8.38 -4.69 -1.49
C ALA A 47 9.03 -4.65 -2.89
N SER A 48 8.44 -3.93 -3.83
CA SER A 48 8.98 -3.71 -5.18
C SER A 48 9.75 -2.38 -5.32
N ASP A 49 9.94 -1.63 -4.23
CA ASP A 49 10.61 -0.32 -4.21
C ASP A 49 9.97 0.74 -5.14
N VAL A 50 8.67 0.64 -5.42
CA VAL A 50 7.96 1.58 -6.31
C VAL A 50 6.97 2.49 -5.59
N ILE A 51 6.75 2.29 -4.29
CA ILE A 51 5.77 3.08 -3.52
C ILE A 51 6.17 4.56 -3.40
N GLU A 52 7.47 4.86 -3.36
CA GLU A 52 7.97 6.24 -3.29
C GLU A 52 7.53 7.08 -4.50
N ASN A 53 7.37 6.46 -5.67
CA ASN A 53 6.89 7.15 -6.87
C ASN A 53 5.46 7.69 -6.70
N ALA A 54 4.65 7.06 -5.86
CA ALA A 54 3.31 7.53 -5.54
C ALA A 54 3.32 8.67 -4.52
N PHE A 55 4.38 8.80 -3.70
CA PHE A 55 4.49 9.83 -2.66
C PHE A 55 5.33 11.03 -3.07
N ALA A 56 6.18 10.91 -4.09
CA ALA A 56 6.97 12.00 -4.64
C ALA A 56 6.19 13.30 -4.97
N PRO A 57 4.92 13.29 -5.43
CA PRO A 57 4.17 14.52 -5.69
C PRO A 57 3.41 15.07 -4.47
N LEU A 58 3.54 14.46 -3.28
CA LEU A 58 2.95 14.98 -2.03
C LEU A 58 3.78 16.16 -1.48
N ASN A 59 3.18 16.94 -0.58
CA ASN A 59 3.94 17.89 0.24
C ASN A 59 4.74 17.14 1.33
N ASP A 60 5.73 17.81 1.91
CA ASP A 60 6.63 17.20 2.89
C ASP A 60 5.89 16.62 4.11
N ASP A 61 4.89 17.33 4.63
CA ASP A 61 4.10 16.89 5.79
C ASP A 61 3.31 15.59 5.49
N ASP A 62 2.60 15.55 4.36
CA ASP A 62 1.85 14.39 3.90
C ASP A 62 2.77 13.22 3.55
N TYR A 63 3.95 13.50 3.00
CA TYR A 63 4.95 12.50 2.70
C TYR A 63 5.44 11.80 3.97
N GLU A 64 5.80 12.57 5.00
CA GLU A 64 6.23 12.02 6.29
C GLU A 64 5.14 11.16 6.95
N VAL A 65 3.89 11.64 6.94
CA VAL A 65 2.75 10.91 7.49
C VAL A 65 2.49 9.61 6.72
N ALA A 66 2.51 9.66 5.39
CA ALA A 66 2.32 8.49 4.55
C ALA A 66 3.40 7.43 4.80
N MET A 67 4.68 7.84 4.84
CA MET A 67 5.81 6.95 5.09
C MET A 67 5.77 6.34 6.48
N LYS A 68 5.39 7.13 7.50
CA LYS A 68 5.21 6.63 8.86
C LYS A 68 4.13 5.55 8.92
N ARG A 69 2.97 5.79 8.30
CA ARG A 69 1.85 4.83 8.27
C ARG A 69 2.19 3.56 7.50
N VAL A 70 2.93 3.67 6.40
CA VAL A 70 3.41 2.48 5.67
C VAL A 70 4.37 1.67 6.55
N ARG A 71 5.29 2.32 7.27
CA ARG A 71 6.16 1.64 8.24
C ARG A 71 5.36 0.96 9.36
N GLU A 72 4.37 1.65 9.93
CA GLU A 72 3.46 1.07 10.92
C GLU A 72 2.74 -0.18 10.41
N LEU A 73 2.37 -0.25 9.12
CA LEU A 73 1.80 -1.47 8.52
C LEU A 73 2.81 -2.61 8.39
N LEU A 74 4.07 -2.29 8.08
CA LEU A 74 5.13 -3.28 7.89
C LEU A 74 5.61 -3.87 9.21
N ASP A 75 5.52 -3.09 10.30
CA ASP A 75 5.90 -3.50 11.66
C ASP A 75 4.78 -4.31 12.36
N LEU A 76 3.67 -4.62 11.67
CA LEU A 76 2.59 -5.43 12.22
C LEU A 76 3.01 -6.89 12.40
N ASP A 77 2.43 -7.53 13.42
CA ASP A 77 2.50 -8.97 13.58
C ASP A 77 1.54 -9.67 12.61
N PHE A 78 2.06 -10.10 11.46
CA PHE A 78 1.28 -10.78 10.43
C PHE A 78 0.68 -12.11 10.90
N GLU A 79 1.30 -12.81 11.87
CA GLU A 79 0.73 -14.04 12.43
C GLU A 79 -0.50 -13.71 13.26
N ALA A 80 -0.40 -12.71 14.15
CA ALA A 80 -1.54 -12.24 14.94
C ALA A 80 -2.68 -11.67 14.06
N GLU A 81 -2.36 -10.92 13.00
CA GLU A 81 -3.35 -10.39 12.07
C GLU A 81 -4.03 -11.48 11.23
N SER A 82 -3.32 -12.58 10.93
CA SER A 82 -3.89 -13.73 10.22
C SER A 82 -4.86 -14.54 11.09
N ALA A 83 -4.65 -14.56 12.42
CA ALA A 83 -5.47 -15.32 13.36
C ALA A 83 -6.83 -14.67 13.69
N LYS A 84 -7.07 -13.43 13.25
CA LYS A 84 -8.33 -12.72 13.47
C LYS A 84 -9.48 -13.28 12.61
N PRO A 85 -10.73 -13.20 13.10
CA PRO A 85 -11.89 -13.71 12.36
C PRO A 85 -12.08 -12.98 11.01
N ASN A 86 -12.36 -13.73 9.94
CA ASN A 86 -12.52 -13.25 8.55
C ASN A 86 -11.26 -12.66 7.88
N ALA A 87 -10.08 -12.90 8.46
CA ALA A 87 -8.81 -12.62 7.82
C ALA A 87 -8.60 -13.50 6.57
N ASN A 88 -7.81 -13.01 5.62
CA ASN A 88 -7.33 -13.84 4.50
C ASN A 88 -5.91 -14.30 4.84
N GLU A 89 -5.77 -15.52 5.36
CA GLU A 89 -4.50 -16.09 5.82
C GLU A 89 -3.43 -16.08 4.72
N ILE A 90 -3.80 -16.38 3.47
CA ILE A 90 -2.88 -16.39 2.33
C ILE A 90 -2.31 -15.00 2.07
N LEU A 91 -3.14 -13.96 2.19
CA LEU A 91 -2.71 -12.57 1.97
C LEU A 91 -1.66 -12.15 3.01
N TRP A 92 -1.88 -12.51 4.29
CA TRP A 92 -0.91 -12.24 5.35
C TRP A 92 0.36 -13.08 5.22
N ALA A 93 0.25 -14.34 4.81
CA ALA A 93 1.41 -15.19 4.52
C ALA A 93 2.27 -14.62 3.39
N VAL A 94 1.64 -14.08 2.34
CA VAL A 94 2.34 -13.39 1.25
C VAL A 94 3.06 -12.14 1.76
N PHE A 95 2.41 -11.33 2.61
CA PHE A 95 3.07 -10.15 3.18
C PHE A 95 4.30 -10.54 3.99
N MET A 96 4.17 -11.54 4.87
CA MET A 96 5.29 -12.07 5.64
C MET A 96 6.45 -12.51 4.74
N ALA A 97 6.16 -13.19 3.63
CA ALA A 97 7.17 -13.68 2.69
C ALA A 97 7.91 -12.56 1.93
N PHE A 98 7.30 -11.38 1.78
CA PHE A 98 7.95 -10.23 1.14
C PHE A 98 8.62 -9.27 2.14
N THR A 99 8.32 -9.40 3.43
CA THR A 99 8.93 -8.59 4.51
C THR A 99 10.05 -9.28 5.28
N LYS A 100 10.13 -10.63 5.24
CA LYS A 100 11.24 -11.43 5.80
C LYS A 100 12.26 -11.74 4.73
#